data_AF-A0A8J2I3R4-F1
#
_entry.id   AF-A0A8J2I3R4-F1
#
_cell.length_a   1.000
_cell.length_b   1.000
_cell.length_c   1.000
_cell.angle_alpha   90.00
_cell.angle_beta   90.00
_cell.angle_gamma   90.00
#
_symmetry.space_group_name_H-M   'P 1'
#
loop_
_entity.id
_entity.type
_entity.pdbx_description
1 polymer ?
#
loop_
_entity_poly.entity_id
_entity_poly.type
_entity_poly.pdbx_seq_one_letter_code
_entity_poly.pdbx_strand_id
1 'polypeptide(L)'
;MYSSTEAVPERVRYYDRSIMLMDRLAAISQRNHRKSLLLRLPAELRNKIYEYVFLSHPVRPFREHREWPHWAYPRSQLNLLEACRQIYFEAKLFPFALNVFVGYAEHVIELLLTTFTAFQTDIISNVRLYVDAFGVYRDGKIPEAGLKAWFIDELGDLCQLVSLREVTLIWFGSDIEVVREHLNMMILEIFKGSGRADIKVVVQYFD
;
A
#
# COMPACT_ATOMS: atom_id res chain seq x y z
N MET A 1 39.93 -22.47 -49.92
CA MET A 1 39.60 -22.13 -48.53
C MET A 1 39.20 -20.67 -48.48
N TYR A 2 37.94 -20.38 -48.20
CA TYR A 2 37.44 -19.26 -47.37
C TYR A 2 35.92 -19.28 -47.53
N SER A 3 35.26 -19.91 -46.55
CA SER A 3 33.81 -19.92 -46.40
C SER A 3 33.43 -18.61 -45.72
N SER A 4 32.82 -17.70 -46.47
CA SER A 4 32.30 -16.44 -45.96
C SER A 4 30.99 -16.69 -45.22
N THR A 5 31.05 -16.77 -43.89
CA THR A 5 29.87 -16.68 -43.04
C THR A 5 29.29 -15.27 -43.15
N GLU A 6 28.20 -15.13 -43.89
CA GLU A 6 27.38 -13.92 -43.89
C GLU A 6 26.87 -13.65 -42.48
N ALA A 7 27.42 -12.62 -41.84
CA ALA A 7 27.00 -12.19 -40.52
C ALA A 7 25.59 -11.59 -40.64
N VAL A 8 24.58 -12.35 -40.22
CA VAL A 8 23.19 -11.88 -40.13
C VAL A 8 23.16 -10.58 -39.31
N PRO A 9 22.60 -9.47 -39.85
CA PRO A 9 22.60 -8.17 -39.19
C PRO A 9 21.96 -8.28 -37.80
N GLU A 10 22.58 -7.68 -36.80
CA GLU A 10 22.19 -7.77 -35.39
C GLU A 10 20.72 -7.37 -35.13
N ARG A 11 20.20 -6.43 -35.93
CA ARG A 11 18.78 -6.04 -35.91
C ARG A 11 17.83 -7.18 -36.28
N VAL A 12 18.17 -8.02 -37.25
CA VAL A 12 17.33 -9.18 -37.66
C VAL A 12 17.27 -10.22 -36.54
N ARG A 13 18.41 -10.50 -35.87
CA ARG A 13 18.48 -11.39 -34.71
C ARG A 13 17.66 -10.90 -33.51
N TYR A 14 17.53 -9.58 -33.34
CA TYR A 14 16.72 -9.00 -32.27
C TYR A 14 15.22 -9.16 -32.52
N TYR A 15 14.76 -8.94 -33.76
CA TYR A 15 13.36 -9.15 -34.13
C TYR A 15 12.95 -10.61 -33.97
N ASP A 16 13.81 -11.56 -34.36
CA ASP A 16 13.55 -12.99 -34.18
C ASP A 16 13.38 -13.36 -32.70
N ARG A 17 14.23 -12.83 -31.81
CA ARG A 17 14.09 -13.07 -30.36
C ARG A 17 12.80 -12.51 -29.79
N SER A 18 12.39 -11.32 -30.22
CA SER A 18 11.15 -10.70 -29.78
C SER A 18 9.93 -11.53 -30.19
N ILE A 19 9.89 -11.97 -31.45
CA ILE A 19 8.83 -12.83 -31.98
C ILE A 19 8.79 -14.17 -31.22
N MET A 20 9.94 -14.83 -31.06
CA MET A 20 10.04 -16.08 -30.30
C MET A 20 9.60 -15.92 -28.83
N LEU A 21 9.87 -14.77 -28.21
CA LEU A 21 9.41 -14.49 -26.85
C LEU A 21 7.89 -14.33 -26.80
N MET A 22 7.29 -13.61 -27.75
CA MET A 22 5.84 -13.44 -27.83
C MET A 22 5.12 -14.78 -28.04
N ASP A 23 5.62 -15.63 -28.94
CA ASP A 23 5.06 -16.96 -29.18
C ASP A 23 5.14 -17.85 -27.93
N ARG A 24 6.27 -17.81 -27.21
CA ARG A 24 6.41 -18.53 -25.94
C ARG A 24 5.43 -18.02 -24.88
N LEU A 25 5.25 -16.72 -24.75
CA LEU A 25 4.30 -16.13 -23.81
C LEU A 25 2.86 -16.51 -24.15
N ALA A 26 2.50 -16.50 -25.43
CA ALA A 26 1.20 -16.95 -25.91
C ALA A 26 0.96 -18.44 -25.58
N ALA A 27 1.95 -19.30 -25.82
CA ALA A 27 1.87 -20.72 -25.48
C ALA A 27 1.72 -20.97 -23.97
N ILE A 28 2.45 -20.22 -23.12
CA ILE A 28 2.31 -20.27 -21.67
C ILE A 28 0.90 -19.83 -21.25
N SER A 29 0.41 -18.71 -21.79
CA SER A 29 -0.93 -18.21 -21.51
C SER A 29 -2.01 -19.23 -21.88
N GLN A 30 -1.92 -19.83 -23.07
CA GLN A 30 -2.85 -20.85 -23.53
C GLN A 30 -2.81 -22.12 -22.67
N ARG A 31 -1.60 -22.56 -22.28
CA ARG A 31 -1.43 -23.69 -21.35
C ARG A 31 -2.07 -23.38 -19.99
N ASN A 32 -1.84 -22.20 -19.45
CA ASN A 32 -2.41 -21.75 -18.18
C ASN A 32 -3.93 -21.73 -18.24
N HIS A 33 -4.51 -21.17 -19.30
CA HIS A 33 -5.96 -21.16 -19.50
C HIS A 33 -6.55 -22.56 -19.69
N ARG A 34 -5.80 -23.58 -20.10
CA ARG A 34 -6.32 -24.95 -20.23
C ARG A 34 -6.13 -25.80 -18.97
N LYS A 35 -5.01 -25.59 -18.26
CA LYS A 35 -4.56 -26.49 -17.18
C LYS A 35 -4.69 -25.89 -15.78
N SER A 36 -4.65 -24.57 -15.62
CA SER A 36 -4.80 -23.93 -14.31
C SER A 36 -6.28 -23.89 -13.94
N LEU A 37 -6.62 -24.44 -12.77
CA LEU A 37 -7.98 -24.34 -12.24
C LEU A 37 -8.36 -22.88 -11.99
N LEU A 38 -7.44 -22.08 -11.44
CA LEU A 38 -7.65 -20.65 -11.15
C LEU A 38 -7.84 -19.83 -12.44
N LEU A 39 -6.96 -19.99 -13.43
CA LEU A 39 -6.97 -19.15 -14.65
C LEU A 39 -8.02 -19.57 -15.69
N ARG A 40 -8.78 -20.64 -15.40
CA ARG A 40 -9.98 -21.06 -16.14
C ARG A 40 -11.25 -20.41 -15.64
N LEU A 41 -11.25 -19.92 -14.40
CA LEU A 41 -12.42 -19.26 -13.83
C LEU A 41 -12.68 -17.95 -14.56
N PRO A 42 -13.93 -17.48 -14.66
CA PRO A 42 -14.25 -16.11 -15.03
C PRO A 42 -13.52 -15.09 -14.15
N ALA A 43 -13.28 -13.89 -14.69
CA ALA A 43 -12.50 -12.85 -13.99
C ALA A 43 -13.11 -12.47 -12.64
N GLU A 44 -14.43 -12.46 -12.54
CA GLU A 44 -15.19 -12.14 -11.33
C GLU A 44 -14.90 -13.13 -10.20
N LEU A 45 -14.79 -14.43 -10.51
CA LEU A 45 -14.45 -15.44 -9.52
C LEU A 45 -12.97 -15.38 -9.12
N ARG A 46 -12.08 -15.05 -10.08
CA ARG A 46 -10.66 -14.83 -9.77
C ARG A 46 -10.49 -13.64 -8.83
N ASN A 47 -11.16 -12.53 -9.09
CA ASN A 47 -11.14 -11.34 -8.24
C ASN A 47 -11.58 -11.67 -6.82
N LYS A 48 -12.67 -12.42 -6.64
CA LYS A 48 -13.09 -12.88 -5.30
C LYS A 48 -12.02 -13.72 -4.61
N ILE A 49 -11.36 -14.63 -5.34
CA ILE A 49 -10.25 -15.41 -4.77
C ILE A 49 -9.09 -14.51 -4.38
N TYR A 50 -8.74 -13.53 -5.21
CA TYR A 50 -7.70 -12.53 -4.90
C TYR A 50 -8.07 -11.74 -3.65
N GLU A 51 -9.33 -11.35 -3.46
CA GLU A 51 -9.79 -10.70 -2.22
C GLU A 51 -9.46 -11.55 -0.98
N TYR A 52 -9.80 -12.84 -1.00
CA TYR A 52 -9.50 -13.73 0.12
C TYR A 52 -8.01 -13.98 0.34
N VAL A 53 -7.21 -14.05 -0.74
CA VAL A 53 -5.77 -14.35 -0.64
C VAL A 53 -4.98 -13.13 -0.17
N PHE A 54 -5.32 -11.94 -0.65
CA PHE A 54 -4.56 -10.72 -0.39
C PHE A 54 -5.10 -9.90 0.79
N LEU A 55 -6.33 -10.15 1.25
CA LEU A 55 -6.80 -9.59 2.51
C LEU A 55 -6.07 -10.25 3.67
N SER A 56 -5.46 -9.44 4.54
CA SER A 56 -4.62 -9.96 5.59
C SER A 56 -4.53 -9.10 6.84
N HIS A 57 -3.65 -9.51 7.77
CA HIS A 57 -3.33 -8.72 8.94
C HIS A 57 -2.76 -7.35 8.55
N PRO A 58 -2.94 -6.32 9.39
CA PRO A 58 -2.42 -4.99 9.11
C PRO A 58 -0.92 -4.98 8.76
N VAL A 59 -0.58 -4.28 7.67
CA VAL A 59 0.77 -4.16 7.15
C VAL A 59 1.52 -3.13 7.98
N ARG A 60 2.71 -3.48 8.46
CA ARG A 60 3.49 -2.66 9.40
C ARG A 60 4.84 -2.28 8.82
N PRO A 61 5.41 -1.13 9.20
CA PRO A 61 6.83 -0.86 8.98
C PRO A 61 7.69 -1.98 9.61
N PHE A 62 8.72 -2.42 8.91
CA PHE A 62 9.67 -3.40 9.40
C PHE A 62 10.56 -2.76 10.47
N ARG A 63 10.58 -3.35 11.67
CA ARG A 63 11.11 -2.71 12.89
C ARG A 63 12.63 -2.76 13.02
N GLU A 64 13.35 -3.55 12.22
CA GLU A 64 14.76 -3.90 12.53
C GLU A 64 15.81 -3.04 11.82
N HIS A 65 15.46 -2.20 10.83
CA HIS A 65 16.44 -1.37 10.11
C HIS A 65 15.99 0.09 9.99
N ARG A 66 16.57 0.96 10.83
CA ARG A 66 16.39 2.43 10.74
C ARG A 66 16.96 3.04 9.45
N GLU A 67 17.91 2.36 8.83
CA GLU A 67 18.61 2.87 7.64
C GLU A 67 17.84 2.59 6.34
N TRP A 68 16.92 1.62 6.36
CA TRP A 68 16.22 1.17 5.16
C TRP A 68 14.76 0.87 5.49
N PRO A 69 13.90 1.89 5.54
CA PRO A 69 12.51 1.71 5.88
C PRO A 69 11.85 0.84 4.80
N HIS A 70 11.26 -0.28 5.21
CA HIS A 70 10.53 -1.20 4.34
C HIS A 70 9.25 -1.67 5.02
N TRP A 71 8.28 -2.09 4.22
CA TRP A 71 7.06 -2.72 4.71
C TRP A 71 7.27 -4.19 5.05
N ALA A 72 6.81 -4.60 6.23
CA ALA A 72 6.74 -5.99 6.65
C ALA A 72 5.49 -6.66 6.04
N TYR A 73 5.64 -7.20 4.84
CA TYR A 73 4.63 -8.08 4.23
C TYR A 73 4.94 -9.56 4.53
N PRO A 74 3.97 -10.35 5.00
CA PRO A 74 4.11 -11.79 5.05
C PRO A 74 4.37 -12.34 3.64
N ARG A 75 5.52 -13.00 3.42
CA ARG A 75 5.90 -13.52 2.10
C ARG A 75 4.81 -14.38 1.46
N SER A 76 4.13 -15.19 2.27
CA SER A 76 3.01 -16.04 1.82
C SER A 76 1.89 -15.29 1.11
N GLN A 77 1.70 -14.00 1.40
CA GLN A 77 0.66 -13.17 0.77
C GLN A 77 1.05 -12.69 -0.62
N LEU A 78 2.33 -12.42 -0.86
CA LEU A 78 2.78 -11.87 -2.15
C LEU A 78 3.22 -12.97 -3.14
N ASN A 79 3.50 -14.18 -2.66
CA ASN A 79 3.94 -15.31 -3.50
C ASN A 79 3.03 -15.59 -4.70
N LEU A 80 1.71 -15.35 -4.57
CA LEU A 80 0.77 -15.57 -5.67
C LEU A 80 1.02 -14.60 -6.84
N LEU A 81 1.47 -13.36 -6.56
CA LEU A 81 1.81 -12.37 -7.58
C LEU A 81 3.03 -12.80 -8.41
N GLU A 82 3.89 -13.64 -7.85
CA GLU A 82 5.10 -14.13 -8.52
C GLU A 82 4.84 -15.36 -9.40
N ALA A 83 3.66 -16.00 -9.27
CA ALA A 83 3.37 -17.27 -9.94
C ALA A 83 3.32 -17.15 -11.47
N CYS A 84 2.63 -16.13 -12.00
CA CYS A 84 2.64 -15.83 -13.43
C CYS A 84 2.26 -14.38 -13.73
N ARG A 85 2.62 -13.91 -14.93
CA ARG A 85 2.35 -12.53 -15.39
C ARG A 85 0.87 -12.17 -15.38
N GLN A 86 0.00 -13.11 -15.73
CA GLN A 86 -1.45 -12.85 -15.76
C GLN A 86 -1.97 -12.50 -14.36
N ILE A 87 -1.63 -13.31 -13.36
CA ILE A 87 -2.02 -13.07 -11.97
C ILE A 87 -1.43 -11.74 -11.46
N TYR A 88 -0.14 -11.48 -11.78
CA TYR A 88 0.49 -10.21 -11.42
C TYR A 88 -0.31 -9.01 -11.96
N PHE A 89 -0.65 -9.00 -13.25
CA PHE A 89 -1.37 -7.87 -13.84
C PHE A 89 -2.79 -7.71 -13.29
N GLU A 90 -3.48 -8.82 -12.99
CA GLU A 90 -4.83 -8.79 -12.43
C GLU A 90 -4.86 -8.37 -10.96
N ALA A 91 -3.87 -8.81 -10.16
CA ALA A 91 -3.98 -8.80 -8.70
C ALA A 91 -2.97 -7.92 -7.96
N LYS A 92 -1.94 -7.35 -8.62
CA LYS A 92 -0.87 -6.57 -7.95
C LYS A 92 -1.35 -5.39 -7.09
N LEU A 93 -2.56 -4.90 -7.31
CA LEU A 93 -3.17 -3.79 -6.58
C LEU A 93 -3.94 -4.23 -5.33
N PHE A 94 -4.36 -5.50 -5.25
CA PHE A 94 -5.14 -6.03 -4.13
C PHE A 94 -4.44 -5.87 -2.77
N PRO A 95 -3.12 -6.08 -2.63
CA PRO A 95 -2.44 -5.87 -1.36
C PRO A 95 -2.58 -4.45 -0.79
N PHE A 96 -2.73 -3.43 -1.65
CA PHE A 96 -2.85 -2.03 -1.23
C PHE A 96 -4.30 -1.62 -1.04
N ALA A 97 -5.19 -2.07 -1.93
CA ALA A 97 -6.61 -1.75 -1.87
C ALA A 97 -7.32 -2.37 -0.66
N LEU A 98 -6.90 -3.57 -0.23
CA LEU A 98 -7.60 -4.36 0.77
C LEU A 98 -7.00 -4.30 2.17
N ASN A 99 -5.69 -4.09 2.28
CA ASN A 99 -5.03 -4.11 3.58
C ASN A 99 -5.01 -2.74 4.24
N VAL A 100 -4.88 -2.77 5.56
CA VAL A 100 -4.72 -1.59 6.39
C VAL A 100 -3.25 -1.41 6.71
N PHE A 101 -2.73 -0.21 6.50
CA PHE A 101 -1.36 0.16 6.87
C PHE A 101 -1.35 0.71 8.30
N VAL A 102 -0.52 0.14 9.18
CA VAL A 102 -0.49 0.50 10.59
C VAL A 102 0.91 0.68 11.16
N GLY A 103 1.10 1.69 12.00
CA GLY A 103 2.38 2.01 12.63
C GLY A 103 2.38 3.41 13.22
N TYR A 104 3.53 3.89 13.69
CA TYR A 104 3.68 5.29 14.10
C TYR A 104 3.53 6.20 12.88
N ALA A 105 2.95 7.39 13.09
CA ALA A 105 2.67 8.38 12.05
C ALA A 105 3.88 8.64 11.15
N GLU A 106 5.00 9.05 11.76
CA GLU A 106 6.28 9.33 11.09
C GLU A 106 6.65 8.23 10.08
N HIS A 107 6.67 6.98 10.52
CA HIS A 107 7.13 5.85 9.71
C HIS A 107 6.12 5.46 8.64
N VAL A 108 4.82 5.45 8.96
CA VAL A 108 3.77 5.02 8.03
C VAL A 108 3.64 6.03 6.90
N ILE A 109 3.59 7.32 7.22
CA ILE A 109 3.37 8.39 6.25
C ILE A 109 4.60 8.50 5.34
N GLU A 110 5.81 8.52 5.91
CA GLU A 110 7.05 8.50 5.13
C GLU A 110 7.08 7.31 4.17
N LEU A 111 6.82 6.09 4.66
CA LEU A 111 6.86 4.90 3.83
C LEU A 111 5.80 4.91 2.73
N LEU A 112 4.58 5.35 3.03
CA LEU A 112 3.50 5.41 2.05
C LEU A 112 3.86 6.32 0.89
N LEU A 113 4.49 7.46 1.17
CA LEU A 113 4.80 8.49 0.17
C LEU A 113 6.10 8.22 -0.59
N THR A 114 7.05 7.48 0.00
CA THR A 114 8.38 7.29 -0.58
C THR A 114 8.60 5.92 -1.22
N THR A 115 7.91 4.87 -0.75
CA THR A 115 8.20 3.49 -1.20
C THR A 115 7.25 2.96 -2.27
N PHE A 116 6.06 3.54 -2.37
CA PHE A 116 5.03 3.08 -3.30
C PHE A 116 4.93 3.98 -4.53
N THR A 117 4.57 3.37 -5.65
CA THR A 117 4.23 4.12 -6.87
C THR A 117 2.89 4.84 -6.68
N ALA A 118 2.67 5.93 -7.43
CA ALA A 118 1.39 6.66 -7.42
C ALA A 118 0.17 5.74 -7.56
N PHE A 119 0.23 4.75 -8.47
CA PHE A 119 -0.87 3.79 -8.67
C PHE A 119 -1.14 2.90 -7.46
N GLN A 120 -0.13 2.60 -6.64
CA GLN A 120 -0.27 1.81 -5.42
C GLN A 120 -0.79 2.67 -4.28
N THR A 121 -0.32 3.90 -4.14
CA THR A 121 -0.78 4.84 -3.11
C THR A 121 -2.22 5.28 -3.35
N ASP A 122 -2.60 5.49 -4.61
CA ASP A 122 -3.91 6.01 -5.00
C ASP A 122 -5.07 5.08 -4.67
N ILE A 123 -4.82 3.80 -4.41
CA ILE A 123 -5.85 2.81 -4.07
C ILE A 123 -5.92 2.50 -2.58
N ILE A 124 -5.01 3.06 -1.77
CA ILE A 124 -5.01 2.87 -0.33
C ILE A 124 -6.18 3.66 0.26
N SER A 125 -7.04 2.94 0.99
CA SER A 125 -8.28 3.50 1.51
C SER A 125 -8.31 3.63 3.03
N ASN A 126 -7.46 2.89 3.74
CA ASN A 126 -7.49 2.81 5.20
C ASN A 126 -6.07 2.85 5.78
N VAL A 127 -5.83 3.81 6.68
CA VAL A 127 -4.57 3.96 7.41
C VAL A 127 -4.86 4.02 8.91
N ARG A 128 -4.02 3.36 9.72
CA ARG A 128 -4.09 3.41 11.18
C ARG A 128 -2.78 3.92 11.76
N LEU A 129 -2.82 4.98 12.53
CA LEU A 129 -1.64 5.59 13.10
C LEU A 129 -1.62 5.40 14.61
N TYR A 130 -0.50 4.92 15.13
CA TYR A 130 -0.20 4.94 16.55
C TYR A 130 0.13 6.38 16.95
N VAL A 131 -0.60 6.89 17.93
CA VAL A 131 -0.45 8.24 18.43
C VAL A 131 -0.17 8.18 19.93
N ASP A 132 0.87 8.87 20.34
CA ASP A 132 1.31 8.96 21.72
C ASP A 132 1.31 10.40 22.22
N ALA A 133 1.68 10.55 23.48
CA ALA A 133 1.79 11.84 24.15
C ALA A 133 2.67 12.86 23.40
N PHE A 134 3.66 12.41 22.62
CA PHE A 134 4.57 13.31 21.90
C PHE A 134 3.90 13.97 20.69
N GLY A 135 2.98 13.28 20.02
CA GLY A 135 2.19 13.86 18.92
C GLY A 135 1.04 14.76 19.39
N VAL A 136 0.53 14.53 20.61
CA VAL A 136 -0.76 15.09 21.09
C VAL A 136 -0.64 16.13 22.20
N TYR A 137 0.42 16.09 23.01
CA TYR A 137 0.59 17.07 24.07
C TYR A 137 1.65 18.10 23.69
N ARG A 138 1.23 19.36 23.67
CA ARG A 138 2.15 20.49 23.65
C ARG A 138 2.83 20.57 25.02
N ASP A 139 4.03 20.02 25.11
CA ASP A 139 4.94 20.24 26.25
C ASP A 139 4.43 19.69 27.60
N GLY A 140 3.62 18.63 27.56
CA GLY A 140 3.25 17.83 28.74
C GLY A 140 2.24 18.46 29.70
N LYS A 141 1.56 19.55 29.33
CA LYS A 141 0.53 20.19 30.18
C LYS A 141 -0.89 19.79 29.75
N ILE A 142 -1.51 18.90 30.52
CA ILE A 142 -2.97 18.72 30.52
C ILE A 142 -3.59 19.98 31.16
N PRO A 143 -4.64 20.62 30.61
CA PRO A 143 -5.55 20.17 29.56
C PRO A 143 -5.33 20.81 28.17
N GLU A 144 -4.17 21.43 27.91
CA GLU A 144 -3.84 22.02 26.59
C GLU A 144 -3.50 20.91 25.57
N ALA A 145 -4.47 20.03 25.30
CA ALA A 145 -4.40 19.04 24.25
C ALA A 145 -4.26 19.76 22.90
N GLY A 146 -3.30 19.33 22.08
CA GLY A 146 -3.04 19.98 20.80
C GLY A 146 -1.99 19.26 19.98
N LEU A 147 -2.26 19.09 18.69
CA LEU A 147 -1.34 18.45 17.76
C LEU A 147 -0.07 19.30 17.61
N LYS A 148 1.10 18.66 17.68
CA LYS A 148 2.37 19.32 17.34
C LYS A 148 2.40 19.67 15.85
N ALA A 149 3.09 20.76 15.49
CA ALA A 149 3.17 21.25 14.11
C ALA A 149 3.63 20.18 13.11
N TRP A 150 4.70 19.43 13.45
CA TRP A 150 5.20 18.34 12.61
C TRP A 150 4.12 17.28 12.33
N PHE A 151 3.27 16.98 13.31
CA PHE A 151 2.22 15.98 13.16
C PHE A 151 1.04 16.51 12.33
N ILE A 152 0.77 17.82 12.42
CA ILE A 152 -0.18 18.49 11.52
C ILE A 152 0.29 18.39 10.08
N ASP A 153 1.58 18.65 9.83
CA ASP A 153 2.17 18.58 8.49
C ASP A 153 2.09 17.15 7.93
N GLU A 154 2.46 16.14 8.73
CA GLU A 154 2.35 14.72 8.36
C GLU A 154 0.90 14.30 8.05
N LEU A 155 -0.07 14.71 8.86
CA LEU A 155 -1.49 14.48 8.57
C LEU A 155 -1.93 15.20 7.29
N GLY A 156 -1.38 16.38 7.02
CA GLY A 156 -1.55 17.08 5.75
C GLY A 156 -1.06 16.26 4.57
N ASP A 157 0.09 15.60 4.69
CA ASP A 157 0.65 14.77 3.62
C ASP A 157 -0.22 13.55 3.26
N LEU A 158 -0.99 13.01 4.22
CA LEU A 158 -1.97 11.96 3.92
C LEU A 158 -3.07 12.41 2.95
N CYS A 159 -3.30 13.72 2.82
CA CYS A 159 -4.27 14.25 1.85
C CYS A 159 -3.87 13.95 0.40
N GLN A 160 -2.59 13.65 0.15
CA GLN A 160 -2.08 13.26 -1.17
C GLN A 160 -2.62 11.89 -1.62
N LEU A 161 -3.11 11.05 -0.69
CA LEU A 161 -3.68 9.74 -1.00
C LEU A 161 -5.13 9.89 -1.49
N VAL A 162 -5.33 9.86 -2.81
CA VAL A 162 -6.60 10.20 -3.46
C VAL A 162 -7.77 9.32 -2.99
N SER A 163 -7.58 8.01 -2.82
CA SER A 163 -8.65 7.11 -2.37
C SER A 163 -8.69 6.89 -0.85
N LEU A 164 -7.92 7.62 -0.06
CA LEU A 164 -7.96 7.50 1.40
C LEU A 164 -9.36 7.86 1.89
N ARG A 165 -10.00 6.97 2.64
CA ARG A 165 -11.38 7.15 3.15
C ARG A 165 -11.43 7.15 4.66
N GLU A 166 -10.53 6.44 5.32
CA GLU A 166 -10.52 6.35 6.77
C GLU A 166 -9.09 6.47 7.31
N VAL A 167 -8.92 7.36 8.28
CA VAL A 167 -7.74 7.45 9.13
C VAL A 167 -8.15 7.14 10.55
N THR A 168 -7.63 6.05 11.10
CA THR A 168 -7.80 5.71 12.52
C THR A 168 -6.57 6.14 13.30
N LEU A 169 -6.75 6.93 14.34
CA LEU A 169 -5.73 7.12 15.35
C LEU A 169 -5.92 6.13 16.48
N ILE A 170 -4.86 5.44 16.86
CA ILE A 170 -4.81 4.51 17.98
C ILE A 170 -4.00 5.18 19.07
N TRP A 171 -4.70 5.63 20.11
CA TRP A 171 -4.15 6.32 21.26
C TRP A 171 -3.71 5.35 22.35
N PHE A 172 -2.46 5.49 22.82
CA PHE A 172 -1.87 4.65 23.88
C PHE A 172 -1.78 5.34 25.26
N GLY A 173 -2.21 6.59 25.38
CA GLY A 173 -2.20 7.30 26.66
C GLY A 173 -3.44 7.02 27.50
N SER A 174 -3.51 7.63 28.69
CA SER A 174 -4.66 7.55 29.57
C SER A 174 -5.95 7.94 28.84
N ASP A 175 -7.02 7.14 29.00
CA ASP A 175 -8.33 7.46 28.42
C ASP A 175 -8.92 8.69 29.13
N ILE A 176 -8.92 9.81 28.41
CA ILE A 176 -9.56 11.04 28.83
C ILE A 176 -10.48 11.42 27.67
N GLU A 177 -11.79 11.31 27.89
CA GLU A 177 -12.83 11.58 26.90
C GLU A 177 -12.67 12.97 26.24
N VAL A 178 -12.25 13.97 27.03
CA VAL A 178 -11.95 15.33 26.55
C VAL A 178 -10.85 15.34 25.48
N VAL A 179 -9.82 14.48 25.61
CA VAL A 179 -8.75 14.35 24.63
C VAL A 179 -9.26 13.70 23.34
N ARG A 180 -10.20 12.74 23.45
CA ARG A 180 -10.84 12.07 22.30
C ARG A 180 -11.53 13.06 21.38
N GLU A 181 -12.44 13.83 21.95
CA GLU A 181 -13.28 14.77 21.20
C GLU A 181 -12.44 15.88 20.61
N HIS A 182 -11.48 16.40 21.40
CA HIS A 182 -10.61 17.47 20.95
C HIS A 182 -9.71 17.03 19.78
N LEU A 183 -9.09 15.84 19.88
CA LEU A 183 -8.26 15.30 18.79
C LEU A 183 -9.07 15.05 17.53
N ASN A 184 -10.26 14.45 17.66
CA ASN A 184 -11.12 14.19 16.51
C ASN A 184 -11.49 15.50 15.79
N MET A 185 -11.88 16.53 16.55
CA MET A 185 -12.21 17.85 16.00
C MET A 185 -11.02 18.49 15.27
N MET A 186 -9.83 18.54 15.89
CA MET A 186 -8.64 19.14 15.29
C MET A 186 -8.25 18.48 13.97
N ILE A 187 -8.31 17.14 13.90
CA ILE A 187 -7.89 16.40 12.70
C ILE A 187 -8.91 16.55 11.59
N LEU A 188 -10.20 16.55 11.92
CA LEU A 188 -11.25 16.87 10.96
C LEU A 188 -11.06 18.27 10.37
N GLU A 189 -10.64 19.24 11.18
CA GLU A 189 -10.31 20.59 10.69
C GLU A 189 -9.11 20.59 9.74
N ILE A 190 -8.05 19.82 10.03
CA ILE A 190 -6.89 19.68 9.14
C ILE A 190 -7.33 19.12 7.78
N PHE A 191 -8.05 18.00 7.77
CA PHE A 191 -8.49 17.38 6.51
C PHE A 191 -9.48 18.28 5.74
N LYS A 192 -10.41 18.94 6.43
CA LYS A 192 -11.31 19.92 5.80
C LYS A 192 -10.55 21.10 5.22
N GLY A 193 -9.55 21.61 5.94
CA GLY A 193 -8.68 22.70 5.49
C GLY A 193 -7.91 22.35 4.21
N SER A 194 -7.52 21.08 4.06
CA SER A 194 -6.89 20.54 2.84
C SER A 194 -7.88 20.09 1.76
N GLY A 195 -9.19 20.37 1.92
CA GLY A 195 -10.21 20.00 0.94
C GLY A 195 -10.65 18.53 0.94
N ARG A 196 -10.23 17.75 1.95
CA ARG A 196 -10.50 16.31 2.10
C ARG A 196 -11.54 16.02 3.18
N ALA A 197 -12.71 16.66 3.07
CA ALA A 197 -13.83 16.43 4.00
C ALA A 197 -14.48 15.04 3.86
N ASP A 198 -14.09 14.28 2.83
CA ASP A 198 -14.50 12.90 2.56
C ASP A 198 -13.83 11.87 3.48
N ILE A 199 -12.71 12.22 4.11
CA ILE A 199 -11.96 11.33 4.99
C ILE A 199 -12.67 11.23 6.35
N LYS A 200 -13.05 10.01 6.71
CA LYS A 200 -13.55 9.66 8.03
C LYS A 200 -12.38 9.55 9.01
N VAL A 201 -12.49 10.26 10.13
CA VAL A 201 -11.51 10.20 11.23
C VAL A 201 -12.11 9.37 12.37
N VAL A 202 -11.33 8.42 12.88
CA VAL A 202 -11.71 7.57 14.02
C VAL A 202 -10.61 7.64 15.07
N VAL A 203 -10.93 7.93 16.32
CA VAL A 203 -9.97 7.85 17.44
C VAL A 203 -10.33 6.62 18.28
N GLN A 204 -9.43 5.65 18.33
CA GLN A 204 -9.51 4.42 19.11
C GLN A 204 -8.51 4.46 20.26
N TYR A 205 -8.86 3.82 21.36
CA TYR A 205 -7.99 3.68 22.52
C TYR A 205 -7.43 2.26 22.52
N PHE A 206 -6.17 2.14 22.90
CA PHE A 206 -5.57 0.84 23.10
C PHE A 206 -6.07 0.27 24.43
N ASP A 207 -6.83 -0.83 24.36
CA ASP A 207 -7.27 -1.61 25.53
C ASP A 207 -6.07 -2.29 26.25
#